data_AF-A0A820NND4-F1
#
_entry.id   AF-A0A820NND4-F1
#
_cell.length_a   1.000
_cell.length_b   1.000
_cell.length_c   1.000
_cell.angle_alpha   90.00
_cell.angle_beta   90.00
_cell.angle_gamma   90.00
#
_symmetry.space_group_name_H-M   'P 1'
#
loop_
_entity.id
_entity.type
_entity.pdbx_description
1 polymer ?
#
loop_
_entity_poly.entity_id
_entity_poly.type
_entity_poly.pdbx_seq_one_letter_code
_entity_poly.pdbx_strand_id
1 'polypeptide(L)'
;YETLGFFDQSDSLENVTGFLVGCYAFDALLQSSLICFFDSICLSNILAYFPTINITSDNILNINQTKFEPNTTIGTLANNLFIEDWTIETLFSVYYSKCAPILCIYTFTERNSFLQVLTTLLGVYGGLTVALRMCIPYAVRFWCNRKVANRNERKKDRAPCYIK
;
A
#
# COMPACT_ATOMS: atom_id res chain seq x y z
N TYR A 1 11.64 14.65 13.39
CA TYR A 1 11.73 13.81 14.60
C TYR A 1 12.97 12.94 14.40
N GLU A 2 14.14 13.49 14.69
CA GLU A 2 15.40 12.75 14.60
C GLU A 2 15.82 12.48 16.04
N THR A 3 15.65 11.24 16.49
CA THR A 3 16.27 10.79 17.74
C THR A 3 17.75 10.57 17.43
N LEU A 4 18.58 11.50 17.89
CA LEU A 4 20.03 11.38 17.94
C LEU A 4 20.39 10.13 18.76
N GLY A 5 20.73 9.05 18.07
CA GLY A 5 21.44 7.91 18.66
C GLY A 5 22.88 8.32 18.91
N PHE A 6 23.13 9.00 20.02
CA PHE A 6 24.46 9.33 20.49
C PHE A 6 25.01 8.12 21.25
N PHE A 7 25.81 7.29 20.60
CA PHE A 7 26.73 6.40 21.32
C PHE A 7 27.92 7.26 21.72
N ASP A 8 28.00 7.61 23.00
CA ASP A 8 29.10 8.37 23.56
C ASP A 8 30.39 7.55 23.42
N GLN A 9 31.35 8.10 22.68
CA GLN A 9 32.65 7.50 22.44
C GLN A 9 33.59 7.84 23.60
N SER A 10 33.28 7.31 24.79
CA SER A 10 34.20 7.34 25.94
C SER A 10 33.84 6.31 27.01
N ASP A 11 33.77 5.06 26.61
CA ASP A 11 34.08 3.93 27.49
C ASP A 11 34.68 2.85 26.59
N SER A 12 35.58 2.02 27.11
CA SER A 12 36.10 0.87 26.38
C SER A 12 34.92 -0.03 26.01
N LEU A 13 34.37 0.16 24.80
CA LEU A 13 33.27 -0.63 24.28
C LEU A 13 33.79 -2.06 24.17
N GLU A 14 33.49 -2.87 25.18
CA GLU A 14 33.72 -4.30 25.10
C GLU A 14 32.99 -4.76 23.84
N ASN A 15 33.77 -5.12 22.83
CA ASN A 15 33.25 -5.49 21.54
C ASN A 15 32.50 -6.80 21.70
N VAL A 16 31.18 -6.71 21.81
CA VAL A 16 30.31 -7.88 21.93
C VAL A 16 30.41 -8.66 20.63
N THR A 17 30.83 -9.92 20.74
CA THR A 17 31.12 -10.74 19.55
C THR A 17 29.87 -10.88 18.68
N GLY A 18 29.99 -10.54 17.40
CA GLY A 18 28.90 -10.57 16.42
C GLY A 18 28.14 -9.27 16.26
N PHE A 19 28.18 -8.33 17.22
CA PHE A 19 27.54 -7.03 17.07
C PHE A 19 28.49 -6.03 16.43
N LEU A 20 28.04 -5.41 15.34
CA LEU A 20 28.76 -4.36 14.62
C LEU A 20 28.15 -3.01 14.98
N VAL A 21 29.02 -2.00 15.08
CA VAL A 21 28.64 -0.59 15.23
C VAL A 21 29.03 0.13 13.94
N GLY A 22 28.14 0.97 13.43
CA GLY A 22 28.37 1.74 12.21
C GLY A 22 27.56 3.03 12.21
N CYS A 23 27.80 3.87 11.19
CA CYS A 23 27.13 5.18 11.07
C CYS A 23 25.60 5.07 10.98
N TYR A 24 25.09 3.99 10.39
CA TYR A 24 23.68 3.66 10.35
C TYR A 24 23.41 2.45 11.23
N ALA A 25 22.64 2.65 12.30
CA ALA A 25 22.30 1.58 13.25
C ALA A 25 21.61 0.39 12.56
N PHE A 26 20.75 0.64 11.58
CA PHE A 26 20.09 -0.43 10.82
C PHE A 26 21.05 -1.23 9.93
N ASP A 27 21.98 -0.57 9.22
CA ASP A 27 22.94 -1.28 8.38
C ASP A 27 23.91 -2.11 9.23
N ALA A 28 24.39 -1.52 10.32
CA ALA A 28 25.25 -2.20 11.29
C ALA A 28 24.52 -3.40 11.92
N LEU A 29 23.24 -3.24 12.28
CA LEU A 29 22.41 -4.33 12.79
C LEU A 29 22.25 -5.44 11.75
N LEU A 30 21.91 -5.14 10.49
CA LEU A 30 21.72 -6.15 9.45
C LEU A 30 23.01 -6.91 9.12
N GLN A 31 24.17 -6.28 9.28
CA GLN A 31 25.46 -6.94 9.10
C GLN A 31 25.92 -7.72 10.34
N SER A 32 25.36 -7.44 11.51
CA SER A 32 25.69 -8.14 12.77
C SER A 32 25.19 -9.59 12.75
N SER A 33 25.72 -10.44 13.63
CA SER A 33 25.30 -11.81 13.87
C SER A 33 24.85 -12.01 15.32
N LEU A 34 23.96 -12.98 15.55
CA LEU A 34 23.43 -13.31 16.89
C LEU A 34 24.29 -14.34 17.64
N ILE A 35 25.57 -14.49 17.28
CA ILE A 35 26.45 -15.53 17.85
C ILE A 35 26.56 -15.46 19.38
N CYS A 36 26.49 -14.25 19.95
CA CYS A 36 26.55 -14.02 21.39
C CYS A 36 25.44 -14.73 22.18
N PHE A 37 24.28 -14.98 21.57
CA PHE A 37 23.16 -15.67 22.22
C PHE A 37 23.38 -17.18 22.42
N PHE A 38 24.42 -17.74 21.80
CA PHE A 38 24.84 -19.13 21.95
C PHE A 38 25.99 -19.28 22.97
N ASP A 39 26.51 -18.18 23.53
CA ASP A 39 27.59 -18.18 24.52
C ASP A 39 27.11 -17.60 25.86
N SER A 40 27.20 -18.42 26.90
CA SER A 40 26.85 -18.06 28.28
C SER A 40 27.53 -16.80 28.80
N ILE A 41 28.81 -16.60 28.46
CA ILE A 41 29.65 -15.52 28.99
C ILE A 41 29.25 -14.23 28.29
N CYS A 42 29.16 -14.28 26.96
CA CYS A 42 28.77 -13.13 26.15
C CYS A 42 27.36 -12.64 26.52
N LEU A 43 26.40 -13.56 26.66
CA LEU A 43 25.03 -13.23 27.06
C LEU A 43 24.97 -12.61 28.46
N SER A 44 25.73 -13.14 29.42
CA SER A 44 25.79 -12.61 30.78
C SER A 44 26.35 -11.18 30.83
N ASN A 45 27.36 -10.89 30.01
CA ASN A 45 27.94 -9.55 29.90
C ASN A 45 26.93 -8.55 29.32
N ILE A 46 26.17 -8.93 28.28
CA ILE A 46 25.10 -8.08 27.76
C ILE A 46 24.03 -7.83 28.83
N LEU A 47 23.56 -8.89 29.50
CA LEU A 47 22.50 -8.79 30.50
C LEU A 47 22.88 -7.90 31.69
N ALA A 48 24.17 -7.79 32.03
CA ALA A 48 24.66 -6.88 33.05
C ALA A 48 24.34 -5.40 32.75
N TYR A 49 24.28 -5.01 31.47
CA TYR A 49 23.87 -3.66 31.05
C TYR A 49 22.35 -3.43 31.14
N PHE A 50 21.55 -4.49 31.27
CA PHE A 50 20.09 -4.43 31.33
C PHE A 50 19.55 -5.05 32.63
N PRO A 51 19.75 -4.40 33.78
CA PRO A 51 19.41 -4.95 35.10
C PRO A 51 17.91 -5.21 35.32
N THR A 52 17.03 -4.68 34.47
CA THR A 52 15.58 -4.92 34.51
C THR A 52 15.17 -6.23 33.85
N ILE A 53 16.06 -6.87 33.08
CA ILE A 53 15.80 -8.12 32.37
C ILE A 53 16.22 -9.27 33.28
N ASN A 54 15.25 -9.94 33.91
CA ASN A 54 15.49 -11.09 34.77
C ASN A 54 15.61 -12.39 33.96
N ILE A 55 16.57 -12.43 33.02
CA ILE A 55 16.91 -13.62 32.24
C ILE A 55 18.11 -14.29 32.90
N THR A 56 17.97 -15.56 33.27
CA THR A 56 19.06 -16.38 33.78
C THR A 56 19.93 -16.89 32.64
N SER A 57 21.21 -17.14 32.91
CA SER A 57 22.18 -17.74 31.96
C SER A 57 21.76 -19.12 31.43
N ASP A 58 20.70 -19.73 31.98
CA ASP A 58 20.13 -20.99 31.50
C ASP A 58 19.32 -20.84 30.19
N ASN A 59 19.05 -19.61 29.74
CA ASN A 59 18.27 -19.32 28.53
C ASN A 59 19.11 -19.24 27.25
N ILE A 60 20.31 -19.85 27.24
CA ILE A 60 21.21 -19.87 26.08
C ILE A 60 20.55 -20.64 24.93
N LEU A 61 20.69 -20.13 23.72
CA LEU A 61 20.22 -20.83 22.52
C LEU A 61 21.09 -22.06 22.26
N ASN A 62 20.45 -23.18 21.94
CA ASN A 62 21.15 -24.41 21.58
C ASN A 62 21.41 -24.44 20.07
N ILE A 63 22.68 -24.55 19.68
CA ILE A 63 23.11 -24.64 18.28
C ILE A 63 22.48 -25.83 17.53
N ASN A 64 22.11 -26.89 18.24
CA ASN A 64 21.50 -28.08 17.62
C ASN A 64 19.99 -27.93 17.32
N GLN A 65 19.37 -26.84 17.78
CA GLN A 65 17.93 -26.59 17.61
C GLN A 65 17.64 -25.51 16.56
N THR A 66 18.69 -24.93 15.96
CA THR A 66 18.55 -23.88 14.95
C THR A 66 18.92 -24.39 13.57
N LYS A 67 18.19 -23.94 12.56
CA LYS A 67 18.49 -24.22 11.16
C LYS A 67 19.66 -23.36 10.66
N PHE A 68 19.80 -22.15 11.20
CA PHE A 68 20.83 -21.21 10.81
C PHE A 68 22.12 -21.42 11.61
N GLU A 69 23.26 -21.22 10.95
CA GLU A 69 24.57 -21.24 11.60
C GLU A 69 24.73 -19.97 12.48
N PRO A 70 25.33 -20.05 13.68
CA PRO A 70 25.41 -18.90 14.61
C PRO A 70 26.12 -17.65 14.06
N ASN A 71 26.97 -17.80 13.04
CA ASN A 71 27.66 -16.70 12.37
C ASN A 71 26.80 -16.01 11.28
N THR A 72 25.58 -16.47 11.06
CA THR A 72 24.67 -15.90 10.06
C THR A 72 24.31 -14.47 10.43
N THR A 73 24.30 -13.58 9.44
CA THR A 73 23.94 -12.17 9.66
C THR A 73 22.45 -12.00 9.90
N ILE A 74 22.08 -11.01 10.71
CA ILE A 74 20.70 -10.64 10.99
C ILE A 74 19.96 -10.30 9.69
N GLY A 75 20.63 -9.69 8.72
CA GLY A 75 20.04 -9.41 7.40
C GLY A 75 19.67 -10.69 6.64
N THR A 76 20.51 -11.72 6.70
CA THR A 76 20.20 -13.03 6.09
C THR A 76 19.04 -13.70 6.81
N LEU A 77 18.99 -13.59 8.14
CA LEU A 77 17.91 -14.13 8.95
C LEU A 77 16.58 -13.41 8.68
N ALA A 78 16.60 -12.08 8.57
CA ALA A 78 15.46 -11.25 8.19
C ALA A 78 14.93 -11.58 6.79
N ASN A 79 15.83 -11.81 5.82
CA ASN A 79 15.46 -12.26 4.48
C ASN A 79 14.77 -13.64 4.49
N ASN A 80 15.07 -14.48 5.48
CA ASN A 80 14.39 -15.75 5.73
C ASN A 80 13.28 -15.64 6.78
N LEU A 81 12.83 -14.42 7.10
CA LEU A 81 11.74 -14.13 8.04
C LEU A 81 11.96 -14.72 9.46
N PHE A 82 13.21 -15.02 9.84
CA PHE A 82 13.54 -15.71 11.09
C PHE A 82 12.86 -17.09 11.24
N ILE A 83 12.52 -17.74 10.12
CA ILE A 83 11.81 -19.02 10.14
C ILE A 83 12.81 -20.17 10.30
N GLU A 84 12.83 -20.77 11.49
CA GLU A 84 13.63 -21.96 11.82
C GLU A 84 13.04 -23.22 11.14
N ASP A 85 11.76 -23.52 11.40
CA ASP A 85 11.08 -24.69 10.85
C ASP A 85 9.67 -24.35 10.33
N TRP A 86 9.29 -24.99 9.22
CA TRP A 86 7.94 -24.93 8.68
C TRP A 86 7.12 -26.14 9.15
N THR A 87 6.28 -25.95 10.17
CA THR A 87 5.33 -26.99 10.57
C THR A 87 4.13 -26.97 9.62
N ILE A 88 4.10 -27.88 8.64
CA ILE A 88 3.03 -27.97 7.62
C ILE A 88 1.75 -28.63 8.17
N GLU A 89 1.59 -28.73 9.50
CA GLU A 89 0.34 -29.17 10.14
C GLU A 89 -0.72 -28.07 10.16
N THR A 90 -0.87 -27.34 9.06
CA THR A 90 -1.93 -26.36 8.93
C THR A 90 -3.23 -27.12 8.68
N LEU A 91 -4.09 -27.24 9.70
CA LEU A 91 -5.50 -27.55 9.49
C LEU A 91 -6.10 -26.40 8.68
N PHE A 92 -6.02 -26.53 7.35
CA PHE A 92 -6.52 -25.55 6.39
C PHE A 92 -7.98 -25.19 6.68
N SER A 93 -8.77 -26.16 7.16
CA SER A 93 -10.15 -25.96 7.61
C SER A 93 -10.28 -24.96 8.77
N VAL A 94 -9.41 -25.03 9.77
CA VAL A 94 -9.42 -24.12 10.93
C VAL A 94 -9.03 -22.71 10.51
N TYR A 95 -7.96 -22.58 9.72
CA TYR A 95 -7.53 -21.28 9.17
C TYR A 95 -8.64 -20.63 8.34
N TYR A 96 -9.26 -21.39 7.42
CA TYR A 96 -10.34 -20.89 6.59
C TYR A 96 -11.58 -20.53 7.40
N SER A 97 -11.91 -21.28 8.45
CA SER A 97 -13.04 -20.96 9.35
C SER A 97 -12.87 -19.64 10.10
N LYS A 98 -11.62 -19.23 10.38
CA LYS A 98 -11.30 -17.95 11.04
C LYS A 98 -11.20 -16.80 10.05
N CYS A 99 -10.77 -17.08 8.82
CA CYS A 99 -10.52 -16.09 7.78
C CYS A 99 -11.60 -16.03 6.69
N ALA A 100 -12.77 -16.65 6.88
CA ALA A 100 -13.92 -16.52 5.99
C ALA A 100 -14.82 -15.37 6.48
N PRO A 101 -14.61 -14.12 6.02
CA PRO A 101 -15.50 -13.04 6.38
C PRO A 101 -16.88 -13.30 5.79
N ILE A 102 -17.92 -13.05 6.58
CA ILE A 102 -19.32 -13.18 6.13
C ILE A 102 -19.62 -12.18 5.01
N LEU A 103 -18.88 -11.07 4.97
CA LEU A 103 -19.01 -10.00 3.99
C LEU A 103 -17.63 -9.53 3.52
N CYS A 104 -17.34 -9.69 2.23
CA CYS A 104 -16.16 -9.08 1.61
C CYS A 104 -16.46 -7.64 1.24
N ILE A 105 -15.84 -6.69 1.94
CA ILE A 105 -15.88 -5.27 1.56
C ILE A 105 -14.57 -4.97 0.84
N TYR A 106 -14.66 -4.67 -0.44
CA TYR A 106 -13.54 -4.23 -1.25
C TYR A 106 -13.60 -2.71 -1.36
N THR A 107 -12.53 -2.05 -0.96
CA THR A 107 -12.36 -0.62 -1.21
C THR A 107 -11.70 -0.48 -2.59
N PHE A 108 -12.43 0.06 -3.56
CA PHE A 108 -11.81 0.52 -4.80
C PHE A 108 -10.93 1.73 -4.50
N THR A 109 -9.65 1.49 -4.26
CA THR A 109 -8.65 2.54 -4.40
C THR A 109 -8.40 2.70 -5.89
N GLU A 110 -9.21 3.53 -6.56
CA GLU A 110 -8.88 3.99 -7.91
C GLU A 110 -7.55 4.75 -7.81
N ARG A 111 -6.44 4.07 -8.13
CA ARG A 111 -5.23 4.75 -8.57
C ARG A 111 -5.62 5.39 -9.89
N ASN A 112 -6.03 6.67 -9.85
CA ASN A 112 -6.31 7.48 -11.03
C ASN A 112 -5.08 7.42 -11.93
N SER A 113 -5.08 6.45 -12.84
CA SER A 113 -4.01 6.29 -13.80
C SER A 113 -4.16 7.47 -14.75
N PHE A 114 -3.06 8.16 -15.05
CA PHE A 114 -3.04 9.30 -15.97
C PHE A 114 -3.80 9.02 -17.28
N LEU A 115 -3.77 7.75 -17.73
CA LEU A 115 -4.50 7.25 -18.88
C LEU A 115 -6.03 7.36 -18.75
N GLN A 116 -6.60 7.12 -17.57
CA GLN A 116 -8.04 7.21 -17.33
C GLN A 116 -8.53 8.67 -17.43
N VAL A 117 -7.74 9.63 -16.94
CA VAL A 117 -8.04 11.06 -17.08
C VAL A 117 -7.98 11.48 -18.56
N LEU A 118 -6.93 11.06 -19.27
CA LEU A 118 -6.74 11.39 -20.69
C LEU A 118 -7.85 10.83 -21.58
N THR A 119 -8.20 9.55 -21.39
CA THR A 119 -9.28 8.89 -22.15
C THR A 119 -10.64 9.53 -21.90
N THR A 120 -10.91 9.95 -20.66
CA THR A 120 -12.15 10.66 -20.31
C THR A 120 -12.22 12.03 -21.00
N LEU A 121 -11.12 12.80 -21.02
CA LEU A 121 -11.07 14.10 -21.70
C LEU A 121 -11.29 13.97 -23.22
N LEU A 122 -10.63 13.01 -23.85
CA LEU A 122 -10.79 12.74 -25.28
C LEU A 122 -12.22 12.29 -25.59
N GLY A 123 -12.81 11.44 -24.75
CA GLY A 123 -14.18 10.97 -24.87
C GLY A 123 -15.21 12.11 -24.77
N VAL A 124 -15.05 12.99 -23.78
CA VAL A 124 -15.95 14.14 -23.59
C VAL A 124 -15.82 15.14 -24.74
N TYR A 125 -14.59 15.47 -25.17
CA TYR A 125 -14.38 16.41 -26.26
C TYR A 125 -14.95 15.90 -27.59
N GLY A 126 -14.70 14.63 -27.90
CA GLY A 126 -15.23 13.97 -29.09
C GLY A 126 -16.75 13.85 -29.05
N GLY A 127 -17.29 13.34 -27.94
CA GLY A 127 -18.73 13.13 -27.77
C GLY A 127 -19.53 14.43 -27.80
N LEU A 128 -19.05 15.47 -27.10
CA LEU A 128 -19.71 16.77 -27.07
C LEU A 128 -19.78 17.42 -28.45
N THR A 129 -18.69 17.36 -29.22
CA THR A 129 -18.62 17.94 -30.56
C THR A 129 -19.61 17.26 -31.51
N VAL A 130 -19.69 15.94 -31.48
CA VAL A 130 -20.61 15.17 -32.33
C VAL A 130 -22.06 15.40 -31.91
N ALA A 131 -22.35 15.34 -30.61
CA ALA A 131 -23.69 15.58 -30.08
C ALA A 131 -24.20 16.97 -30.46
N LEU A 132 -23.37 18.00 -30.32
CA LEU A 132 -23.78 19.36 -30.65
C LEU A 132 -24.07 19.52 -32.14
N ARG A 133 -23.23 18.97 -33.03
CA ARG A 133 -23.47 18.99 -34.48
C ARG A 133 -24.75 18.28 -34.88
N MET A 134 -25.15 17.24 -34.15
CA MET A 134 -26.39 16.51 -34.40
C MET A 134 -27.62 17.26 -33.83
N CYS A 135 -27.49 17.83 -32.63
CA CYS A 135 -28.58 18.52 -31.94
C CYS A 135 -28.95 19.86 -32.60
N ILE A 136 -27.99 20.62 -33.12
CA ILE A 136 -28.23 21.92 -33.76
C ILE A 136 -29.25 21.86 -34.92
N PRO A 137 -29.11 21.01 -35.95
CA PRO A 137 -30.06 20.97 -37.06
C PRO A 137 -31.46 20.49 -36.62
N TYR A 138 -31.54 19.59 -35.64
CA TYR A 138 -32.82 19.14 -35.08
C TYR A 138 -33.51 20.26 -34.30
N ALA A 139 -32.77 20.96 -33.42
CA ALA A 139 -33.30 22.09 -32.66
C ALA A 139 -33.76 23.23 -33.58
N VAL A 140 -32.97 23.56 -34.61
CA VAL A 140 -33.33 24.60 -35.60
C VAL A 140 -34.56 24.19 -36.40
N ARG A 141 -34.63 22.96 -36.92
CA ARG A 141 -35.83 22.46 -37.63
C ARG A 141 -37.08 22.50 -36.75
N PHE A 142 -36.96 22.06 -35.50
CA PHE A 142 -38.07 22.08 -34.54
C PHE A 142 -38.56 23.51 -34.27
N TRP A 143 -37.64 24.45 -34.06
CA TRP A 143 -37.98 25.84 -33.78
C TRP A 143 -38.55 26.57 -35.01
N CYS A 144 -38.00 26.32 -36.20
CA CYS A 144 -38.53 26.82 -37.47
C CYS A 144 -39.94 26.27 -37.76
N ASN A 145 -40.18 24.97 -37.57
CA ASN A 145 -41.49 24.36 -37.79
C ASN A 145 -42.55 24.96 -36.86
N ARG A 146 -42.21 25.20 -35.58
CA ARG A 146 -43.09 25.92 -34.64
C ARG A 146 -43.40 27.34 -35.08
N LYS A 147 -42.41 28.10 -35.58
CA LYS A 147 -42.65 29.46 -36.09
C LYS A 147 -43.51 29.49 -37.36
N VAL A 148 -43.36 28.52 -38.25
CA VAL A 148 -44.17 28.42 -39.48
C VAL A 148 -45.62 28.04 -39.14
N ALA A 149 -45.84 27.10 -38.22
CA ALA A 149 -47.18 26.76 -37.72
C ALA A 149 -47.91 28.00 -37.16
N ASN A 150 -47.23 28.77 -36.29
CA ASN A 150 -47.79 30.00 -35.73
C ASN A 150 -48.03 31.11 -36.78
N ARG A 151 -47.28 31.15 -37.89
CA ARG A 151 -47.52 32.12 -38.99
C ARG A 151 -48.67 31.71 -39.88
N ASN A 152 -48.91 30.41 -40.07
CA ASN A 152 -50.02 29.91 -40.88
C ASN A 152 -51.37 30.12 -40.18
N GLU A 153 -51.41 30.02 -38.84
CA GLU A 153 -52.59 30.42 -38.05
C GLU A 153 -52.90 31.91 -38.22
N ARG A 154 -51.89 32.81 -38.13
CA ARG A 154 -52.08 34.25 -38.37
C ARG A 154 -52.42 34.66 -39.82
N LYS A 155 -52.14 33.81 -40.81
CA LYS A 155 -52.53 34.03 -42.22
C LYS A 155 -53.93 33.51 -42.53
N LYS A 156 -54.41 32.48 -41.81
CA LYS A 156 -55.79 31.97 -41.91
C LYS A 156 -56.81 33.03 -41.49
N ASP A 157 -56.45 33.89 -40.54
CA ASP A 157 -57.26 35.05 -40.11
C ASP A 157 -57.21 36.26 -41.07
N ARG A 158 -56.45 36.17 -42.17
CA ARG A 158 -56.25 37.27 -43.13
C ARG A 158 -56.55 36.85 -44.57
N ALA A 159 -57.52 35.94 -44.76
CA ALA A 159 -58.08 35.65 -46.08
C ALA A 159 -58.85 36.89 -46.61
N PRO A 160 -58.67 37.29 -47.88
CA PRO A 160 -59.40 38.43 -48.43
C PRO A 160 -60.88 38.09 -48.58
N CYS A 161 -61.75 38.88 -47.94
CA CYS A 161 -63.18 38.86 -48.22
C CYS A 161 -63.41 39.37 -49.65
N TYR A 162 -63.96 38.51 -50.51
CA TYR A 162 -64.52 38.93 -51.80
C TYR A 162 -65.86 39.64 -51.56
N ILE A 163 -66.02 40.84 -52.10
CA ILE A 163 -67.29 41.58 -52.12
C ILE A 163 -67.96 41.30 -53.46
N LYS A 164 -69.21 40.85 -53.40
CA LYS A 164 -70.12 40.61 -54.52
C LYS A 164 -70.95 41.85 -54.80
#